data_AF-E5A5X0-F1
#
_entry.id   AF-E5A5X0-F1
#
_cell.length_a   1.000
_cell.length_b   1.000
_cell.length_c   1.000
_cell.angle_alpha   90.00
_cell.angle_beta   90.00
_cell.angle_gamma   90.00
#
_symmetry.space_group_name_H-M   'P 1'
#
loop_
_entity.id
_entity.type
_entity.pdbx_description
1 polymer ?
#
loop_
_entity_poly.entity_id
_entity_poly.type
_entity_poly.pdbx_seq_one_letter_code
_entity_poly.pdbx_strand_id
1 'polypeptide(L)'
;MTEPHIAEPLKDSNPETSLFLIASKTFTTAETVTNANTAKSWFLKSAKEEDIAKHFVALSTNVEEVTKLGIDKKNKFGISDWVGGRYRVWRAIASGP
;
A
#
# COMPACT_ATOMS: atom_id res chain seq x y z
N MET A 1 -0.47 -21.84 -8.31
CA MET A 1 -0.40 -20.65 -7.43
C MET A 1 -1.13 -19.54 -8.15
N THR A 2 -2.25 -19.08 -7.60
CA THR A 2 -3.05 -17.99 -8.16
C THR A 2 -2.25 -16.69 -8.17
N GLU A 3 -2.42 -15.89 -9.23
CA GLU A 3 -1.81 -14.56 -9.35
C GLU A 3 -2.29 -13.67 -8.18
N PRO A 4 -1.40 -12.85 -7.56
CA PRO A 4 -1.83 -11.97 -6.49
C PRO A 4 -2.87 -10.97 -7.01
N HIS A 5 -3.94 -10.76 -6.26
CA HIS A 5 -5.07 -9.89 -6.63
C HIS A 5 -4.66 -8.47 -7.04
N ILE A 6 -3.47 -8.01 -6.65
CA ILE A 6 -2.93 -6.71 -6.99
C ILE A 6 -2.39 -6.60 -8.43
N ALA A 7 -2.16 -7.71 -9.15
CA ALA A 7 -1.53 -7.66 -10.48
C ALA A 7 -2.40 -7.00 -11.56
N GLU A 8 -3.72 -7.21 -11.50
CA GLU A 8 -4.68 -6.62 -12.44
C GLU A 8 -4.74 -5.08 -12.37
N PRO A 9 -4.94 -4.44 -11.19
CA PRO A 9 -4.99 -2.98 -11.11
C PRO A 9 -3.64 -2.30 -11.45
N LEU A 10 -2.52 -3.01 -11.38
CA LEU A 10 -1.20 -2.48 -11.72
C LEU A 10 -0.94 -2.36 -13.23
N LYS A 11 -1.69 -3.07 -14.08
CA LYS A 11 -1.45 -3.11 -15.54
C LYS A 11 -1.64 -1.75 -16.20
N ASP A 12 -2.65 -0.99 -15.76
CA ASP A 12 -3.02 0.30 -16.35
C ASP A 12 -2.66 1.49 -15.43
N SER A 13 -1.89 1.26 -14.36
CA SER A 13 -1.50 2.29 -13.40
C SER A 13 -0.19 2.98 -13.77
N ASN A 14 -0.09 4.29 -13.55
CA ASN A 14 1.17 5.04 -13.68
C ASN A 14 1.88 5.10 -12.31
N PRO A 15 3.10 4.54 -12.17
CA PRO A 15 3.85 4.56 -10.92
C PRO A 15 4.14 5.97 -10.40
N GLU A 16 4.36 6.95 -11.27
CA GLU A 16 4.65 8.35 -10.87
C GLU A 16 3.46 9.06 -10.21
N THR A 17 2.23 8.55 -10.42
CA THR A 17 1.00 9.17 -9.90
C THR A 17 0.17 8.22 -9.03
N SER A 18 0.69 7.03 -8.71
CA SER A 18 -0.02 6.02 -7.93
C SER A 18 0.31 6.12 -6.44
N LEU A 19 -0.72 6.09 -5.58
CA LEU A 19 -0.56 6.01 -4.13
C LEU A 19 -1.05 4.65 -3.62
N PHE A 20 -0.16 3.92 -2.93
CA PHE A 20 -0.44 2.63 -2.32
C PHE A 20 -0.83 2.79 -0.86
N LEU A 21 -2.08 2.41 -0.54
CA LEU A 21 -2.59 2.37 0.83
C LEU A 21 -2.68 0.93 1.32
N ILE A 22 -1.82 0.53 2.25
CA ILE A 22 -1.75 -0.84 2.77
C ILE A 22 -2.40 -0.89 4.15
N ALA A 23 -3.54 -1.56 4.25
CA ALA A 23 -4.29 -1.68 5.50
C ALA A 23 -4.17 -3.07 6.11
N SER A 24 -3.53 -3.16 7.28
CA SER A 24 -3.52 -4.38 8.12
C SER A 24 -3.11 -4.03 9.55
N LYS A 25 -3.87 -4.54 10.53
CA LYS A 25 -3.63 -4.27 11.95
C LYS A 25 -2.25 -4.75 12.40
N THR A 26 -1.93 -6.00 12.07
CA THR A 26 -0.65 -6.63 12.45
C THR A 26 0.42 -6.43 11.39
N PHE A 27 0.03 -6.18 10.14
CA PHE A 27 0.93 -6.05 8.98
C PHE A 27 1.75 -7.31 8.69
N THR A 28 1.27 -8.47 9.15
CA THR A 28 1.93 -9.78 9.00
C THR A 28 1.12 -10.79 8.18
N THR A 29 -0.12 -10.46 7.83
CA THR A 29 -0.99 -11.33 7.03
C THR A 29 -0.31 -11.64 5.71
N ALA A 30 -0.13 -12.93 5.40
CA ALA A 30 0.62 -13.39 4.24
C ALA A 30 0.14 -12.71 2.94
N GLU A 31 -1.17 -12.68 2.69
CA GLU A 31 -1.73 -12.02 1.51
C GLU A 31 -1.40 -10.51 1.46
N THR A 32 -1.54 -9.79 2.58
CA THR A 32 -1.20 -8.35 2.64
C THR A 32 0.27 -8.11 2.36
N VAL A 33 1.16 -8.89 2.99
CA VAL A 33 2.61 -8.76 2.83
C VAL A 33 3.02 -9.13 1.40
N THR A 34 2.46 -10.19 0.83
CA THR A 34 2.68 -10.57 -0.57
C THR A 34 2.24 -9.45 -1.51
N ASN A 35 1.02 -8.92 -1.38
CA ASN A 35 0.52 -7.85 -2.22
C ASN A 35 1.34 -6.56 -2.07
N ALA A 36 1.71 -6.18 -0.84
CA ALA A 36 2.53 -5.00 -0.56
C ALA A 36 3.92 -5.10 -1.21
N ASN A 37 4.56 -6.27 -1.11
CA ASN A 37 5.85 -6.53 -1.76
C ASN A 37 5.72 -6.54 -3.29
N THR A 38 4.66 -7.13 -3.84
CA THR A 38 4.41 -7.09 -5.29
C THR A 38 4.23 -5.66 -5.80
N ALA A 39 3.45 -4.82 -5.10
CA ALA A 39 3.31 -3.40 -5.44
C ALA A 39 4.63 -2.64 -5.34
N LYS A 40 5.40 -2.85 -4.26
CA LYS A 40 6.73 -2.24 -4.09
C LYS A 40 7.68 -2.64 -5.22
N SER A 41 7.78 -3.93 -5.53
CA SER A 41 8.61 -4.42 -6.63
C SER A 41 8.16 -3.91 -7.99
N TRP A 42 6.86 -3.73 -8.22
CA TRP A 42 6.33 -3.13 -9.45
C TRP A 42 6.71 -1.64 -9.55
N PHE A 43 6.53 -0.88 -8.47
CA PHE A 43 6.82 0.56 -8.41
C PHE A 43 8.31 0.85 -8.62
N LEU A 44 9.19 0.06 -8.01
CA LEU A 44 10.64 0.21 -8.12
C LEU A 44 11.22 -0.17 -9.48
N LYS A 45 10.41 -0.69 -10.42
CA LYS A 45 10.86 -0.86 -11.81
C LYS A 45 11.09 0.47 -12.53
N SER A 46 10.43 1.53 -12.08
CA SER A 46 10.43 2.85 -12.69
C SER A 46 10.73 3.99 -11.72
N ALA A 47 10.66 3.75 -10.41
CA ALA A 47 10.93 4.74 -9.36
C ALA A 47 12.12 4.33 -8.47
N LYS A 48 12.60 5.26 -7.64
CA LYS A 48 13.70 5.01 -6.70
C LYS A 48 13.18 4.58 -5.33
N GLU A 49 14.03 3.96 -4.52
CA GLU A 49 13.68 3.60 -3.14
C GLU A 49 13.28 4.81 -2.29
N GLU A 50 13.91 5.96 -2.53
CA GLU A 50 13.60 7.24 -1.87
C GLU A 50 12.15 7.70 -2.13
N ASP A 51 11.55 7.29 -3.24
CA ASP A 51 10.19 7.67 -3.61
C ASP A 51 9.12 6.81 -2.90
N ILE A 52 9.49 5.70 -2.26
CA ILE A 52 8.57 4.88 -1.45
C ILE A 52 7.89 5.74 -0.38
N ALA A 53 8.65 6.65 0.25
CA ALA A 53 8.15 7.55 1.27
C ALA A 53 7.13 8.60 0.76
N LYS A 54 6.91 8.70 -0.56
CA LYS A 54 5.88 9.56 -1.16
C LYS A 54 4.68 8.76 -1.67
N HIS A 55 4.89 7.50 -2.03
CA HIS A 55 3.90 6.66 -2.71
C HIS A 55 3.32 5.53 -1.88
N PHE A 56 3.84 5.27 -0.67
CA PHE A 56 3.33 4.20 0.21
C PHE A 56 2.90 4.75 1.57
N VAL A 57 1.69 4.35 1.97
CA VAL A 57 1.05 4.71 3.23
C VAL A 57 0.53 3.45 3.89
N ALA A 58 0.71 3.31 5.19
CA ALA A 58 0.26 2.16 5.96
C ALA A 58 -0.84 2.55 6.96
N LEU A 59 -1.94 1.80 6.97
CA LEU A 59 -2.91 1.78 8.06
C LEU A 59 -2.61 0.56 8.91
N SER A 60 -1.99 0.75 10.07
CA SER A 60 -1.51 -0.35 10.90
C SER A 60 -1.35 0.06 12.36
N THR A 61 -1.28 -0.91 13.28
CA THR A 61 -0.77 -0.65 14.64
C THR A 61 0.71 -1.00 14.78
N ASN A 62 1.24 -1.83 13.89
CA ASN A 62 2.60 -2.35 13.92
C ASN A 62 3.57 -1.43 13.17
N VAL A 63 4.37 -0.65 13.91
CA VAL A 63 5.35 0.27 13.31
C VAL A 63 6.52 -0.49 12.71
N GLU A 64 6.98 -1.55 13.37
CA GLU A 64 8.19 -2.29 12.99
C GLU A 64 8.03 -2.91 11.60
N GLU A 65 6.96 -3.66 11.38
CA GLU A 65 6.70 -4.31 10.09
C GLU A 65 6.47 -3.30 8.95
N VAL A 66 5.86 -2.16 9.26
CA VAL A 66 5.69 -1.07 8.28
C VAL A 66 7.04 -0.48 7.87
N THR A 67 7.91 -0.21 8.86
CA THR A 67 9.25 0.32 8.58
C THR A 67 10.16 -0.69 7.86
N LYS A 68 10.01 -2.00 8.14
CA LYS A 68 10.72 -3.07 7.40
C LYS A 68 10.37 -3.08 5.92
N LEU A 69 9.14 -2.69 5.57
CA LEU A 69 8.72 -2.57 4.17
C LEU A 69 9.27 -1.30 3.49
N GLY A 70 9.92 -0.41 4.24
CA GLY A 70 10.49 0.86 3.76
C GLY A 70 9.52 2.05 3.80
N ILE A 71 8.36 1.89 4.45
CA ILE A 71 7.39 2.97 4.62
C ILE A 71 7.83 3.84 5.80
N ASP A 72 7.92 5.15 5.55
CA ASP A 72 8.24 6.13 6.59
C ASP A 72 7.19 6.08 7.72
N LYS A 73 7.65 6.12 8.98
CA LYS A 73 6.79 6.13 10.16
C LYS A 73 5.77 7.29 10.12
N LYS A 74 6.10 8.41 9.47
CA LYS A 74 5.19 9.55 9.30
C LYS A 74 3.99 9.22 8.39
N ASN A 75 4.13 8.23 7.50
CA ASN A 75 3.09 7.74 6.60
C ASN A 75 2.36 6.52 7.15
N LYS A 76 2.45 6.29 8.47
CA LYS A 76 1.76 5.21 9.16
C LYS A 76 0.67 5.80 10.05
N PHE A 77 -0.57 5.42 9.80
CA PHE A 77 -1.73 5.85 10.56
C PHE A 77 -2.30 4.69 11.38
N GLY A 78 -2.73 4.98 12.60
CA GLY A 78 -3.32 3.99 13.49
C GLY A 78 -4.70 3.55 13.03
N ILE A 79 -4.95 2.23 12.99
CA ILE A 79 -6.29 1.71 12.66
C ILE A 79 -7.32 2.05 13.76
N SER A 80 -6.90 2.32 15.01
CA SER A 80 -7.81 2.63 16.13
C SER A 80 -8.65 3.90 15.93
N ASP A 81 -8.24 4.80 15.03
CA ASP A 81 -8.93 6.08 14.83
C ASP A 81 -10.02 6.01 13.73
N TRP A 82 -10.09 4.90 12.98
CA TRP A 82 -10.98 4.73 11.81
C TRP A 82 -12.14 3.76 12.03
N VAL A 83 -12.09 2.91 13.07
CA VAL A 83 -13.13 1.87 13.30
C VAL A 83 -14.31 2.46 14.08
N GLY A 84 -14.90 3.52 13.53
CA GLY A 84 -16.09 4.20 14.03
C GLY A 84 -17.12 4.41 12.93
N GLY A 85 -17.51 3.35 12.22
CA GLY A 85 -18.73 3.37 11.40
C GLY A 85 -18.63 2.74 10.00
N ARG A 86 -18.57 1.41 9.94
CA ARG A 86 -19.16 0.49 8.93
C ARG A 86 -19.11 0.77 7.40
N TYR A 87 -18.63 1.88 6.86
CA TYR A 87 -18.61 2.11 5.41
C TYR A 87 -17.50 3.08 5.01
N ARG A 88 -16.66 2.66 4.06
CA ARG A 88 -16.28 3.40 2.85
C ARG A 88 -15.11 2.67 2.18
N VAL A 89 -15.47 1.83 1.21
CA VAL A 89 -14.55 1.38 0.17
C VAL A 89 -14.21 2.62 -0.65
N TRP A 90 -12.99 3.14 -0.52
CA TRP A 90 -12.48 4.09 -1.48
C TRP A 90 -11.98 3.27 -2.68
N ARG A 91 -12.74 3.31 -3.79
CA ARG A 91 -12.19 2.89 -5.09
C ARG A 91 -11.18 3.95 -5.51
N ALA A 92 -9.99 3.53 -5.93
CA ALA A 92 -9.07 4.42 -6.62
C ALA A 92 -9.78 4.96 -7.87
N ILE A 93 -9.98 6.28 -7.93
CA ILE A 93 -10.34 6.96 -9.17
C ILE A 93 -9.00 7.36 -9.79
N ALA A 94 -8.58 6.63 -10.82
CA ALA A 94 -7.61 7.17 -11.76
C ALA A 94 -8.36 8.22 -12.59
N SER A 95 -8.02 9.50 -12.43
CA SER A 95 -8.45 10.52 -13.37
C SER A 95 -7.75 10.26 -14.70
N GLY A 96 -8.55 9.99 -15.74
CA GLY A 96 -8.09 10.02 -17.13
C GLY A 96 -7.60 11.43 -17.54
N PRO A 97 -6.97 11.52 -18.72
CA PRO A 97 -5.99 12.56 -19.09
C PRO A 97 -6.45 14.01 -18.92
#